data_AF-K1ZUD1-F1
#
_entry.id   AF-K1ZUD1-F1
#
_cell.length_a   1.000
_cell.length_b   1.000
_cell.length_c   1.000
_cell.angle_alpha   90.00
_cell.angle_beta   90.00
_cell.angle_gamma   90.00
#
_symmetry.space_group_name_H-M   'P 1'
#
loop_
_entity.id
_entity.type
_entity.pdbx_description
1 polymer ?
#
loop_
_entity_poly.entity_id
_entity_poly.type
_entity_poly.pdbx_seq_one_letter_code
_entity_poly.pdbx_strand_id
1 'polypeptide(L)'
;MKNLSGQESLWVAFPILVVLIILIAGLIILPQIQTEIRSRASEPARSVITPPPLRTESPEIICSDLYTPVCGSNGKTYSSPCEANLAGIDKFGEGICPTPTATTPIKSPAMQYFIPVTN
;
A
#
# COMPACT_ATOMS: atom_id res chain seq x y z
N MET A 1 46.29 -2.89 -74.67
CA MET A 1 46.78 -3.88 -73.69
C MET A 1 46.51 -3.31 -72.30
N LYS A 2 45.35 -3.62 -71.71
CA LYS A 2 44.98 -3.13 -70.37
C LYS A 2 45.40 -4.22 -69.39
N ASN A 3 46.39 -3.90 -68.55
CA ASN A 3 46.86 -4.77 -67.46
C ASN A 3 45.67 -5.13 -66.56
N LEU A 4 45.22 -6.39 -66.59
CA LEU A 4 44.22 -6.96 -65.68
C LEU A 4 44.90 -7.79 -64.58
N SER A 5 46.02 -7.31 -64.05
CA SER A 5 46.69 -7.91 -62.88
C SER A 5 46.03 -7.53 -61.53
N GLY A 6 44.95 -6.74 -61.56
CA GLY A 6 44.25 -6.26 -60.36
C GLY A 6 42.92 -6.95 -60.02
N GLN A 7 42.43 -7.89 -60.85
CA GLN A 7 41.09 -8.46 -60.69
C GLN A 7 41.06 -9.77 -59.85
N GLU A 8 42.20 -10.46 -59.71
CA GLU A 8 42.31 -11.71 -58.94
C GLU A 8 42.33 -11.47 -57.42
N SER A 9 42.70 -10.26 -56.96
CA SER A 9 42.68 -9.91 -55.53
C SER A 9 41.29 -9.61 -54.98
N LEU A 10 40.31 -9.32 -55.86
CA LEU A 10 38.95 -8.97 -55.45
C LEU A 10 38.16 -10.17 -54.93
N TRP A 11 38.36 -11.37 -55.49
CA TRP A 11 37.69 -12.59 -55.03
C TRP A 11 38.22 -13.10 -53.68
N VAL A 12 39.48 -12.81 -53.34
CA VAL A 12 40.06 -13.11 -52.01
C VAL A 12 39.68 -12.01 -51.00
N ALA A 13 39.59 -10.76 -51.45
CA ALA A 13 39.16 -9.65 -50.60
C ALA A 13 37.67 -9.71 -50.25
N PHE A 14 36.81 -10.26 -51.12
CA PHE A 14 35.38 -10.36 -50.89
C PHE A 14 35.00 -11.15 -49.61
N PRO A 15 35.46 -12.40 -49.39
CA PRO A 15 35.14 -13.14 -48.17
C PRO A 15 35.75 -12.49 -46.93
N ILE A 16 36.94 -11.88 -47.04
CA ILE A 16 37.59 -11.16 -45.94
C ILE A 16 36.74 -9.94 -45.54
N LEU A 17 36.25 -9.19 -46.53
CA LEU A 17 35.39 -8.02 -46.32
C LEU A 17 34.04 -8.42 -45.69
N VAL A 18 33.45 -9.52 -46.14
CA VAL A 18 32.19 -10.05 -45.56
C VAL A 18 32.39 -10.47 -44.10
N VAL A 19 33.47 -11.18 -43.78
CA VAL A 19 33.80 -11.56 -42.39
C VAL A 19 34.05 -10.32 -41.53
N LEU A 20 34.78 -9.32 -42.04
CA LEU A 20 35.03 -8.07 -41.35
C LEU A 20 33.70 -7.34 -41.04
N ILE A 21 32.78 -7.27 -42.00
CA ILE A 21 31.46 -6.65 -41.83
C ILE A 21 30.62 -7.39 -40.78
N ILE A 22 30.64 -8.73 -40.75
CA ILE A 22 29.91 -9.52 -39.75
C ILE A 22 30.47 -9.31 -38.34
N LEU A 23 31.80 -9.26 -38.19
CA LEU A 23 32.45 -8.99 -36.91
C LEU A 23 32.13 -7.57 -36.42
N ILE A 24 32.18 -6.57 -37.31
CA ILE A 24 31.83 -5.18 -36.98
C ILE A 24 30.33 -5.07 -36.62
N ALA A 25 29.45 -5.69 -37.40
CA ALA A 25 28.01 -5.70 -37.12
C ALA A 25 27.71 -6.41 -35.79
N GLY A 26 28.37 -7.53 -35.51
CA GLY A 26 28.29 -8.20 -34.20
C GLY A 26 28.71 -7.27 -33.06
N LEU A 27 29.87 -6.62 -33.14
CA LEU A 27 30.33 -5.70 -32.11
C LEU A 27 29.42 -4.47 -31.91
N ILE A 28 28.68 -4.06 -32.95
CA ILE A 28 27.72 -2.94 -32.87
C ILE A 28 26.33 -3.41 -32.38
N ILE A 29 25.91 -4.63 -32.71
CA ILE A 29 24.60 -5.19 -32.35
C ILE A 29 24.61 -5.84 -30.94
N LEU A 30 25.72 -6.49 -30.53
CA LEU A 30 25.88 -7.05 -29.18
C LEU A 30 25.66 -6.05 -28.02
N PRO A 31 26.03 -4.76 -28.09
CA PRO A 31 25.83 -3.84 -26.98
C PRO A 31 24.38 -3.33 -26.80
N GLN A 32 23.42 -3.66 -27.68
CA GLN A 32 22.05 -3.11 -27.58
C GLN A 32 21.04 -4.00 -26.83
N ILE A 33 21.39 -5.24 -26.44
CA ILE A 33 20.44 -6.15 -25.75
C ILE A 33 20.57 -6.08 -24.21
N GLN A 34 21.33 -5.12 -23.64
CA GLN A 34 21.54 -5.00 -22.19
C GLN A 34 21.32 -3.60 -21.61
N THR A 35 20.52 -2.74 -22.24
CA THR A 35 20.22 -1.40 -21.68
C THR A 35 18.88 -1.31 -20.94
N GLU A 36 18.06 -2.38 -20.88
CA GLU A 36 16.77 -2.34 -20.16
C GLU A 36 16.72 -3.12 -18.83
N ILE A 37 17.65 -4.04 -18.55
CA ILE A 37 17.66 -4.86 -17.30
C ILE A 37 18.74 -4.38 -16.29
N ARG A 38 19.15 -3.11 -16.33
CA ARG A 38 19.94 -2.50 -15.23
C ARG A 38 19.19 -1.38 -14.49
N SER A 39 17.91 -1.18 -14.76
CA SER A 39 17.10 -0.20 -14.01
C SER A 39 16.46 -0.73 -12.72
N ARG A 40 16.64 -2.02 -12.37
CA ARG A 40 16.17 -2.59 -11.08
C ARG A 40 17.27 -2.96 -10.07
N ALA A 41 18.55 -2.71 -10.36
CA ALA A 41 19.66 -3.10 -9.47
C ALA A 41 20.61 -1.94 -9.09
N SER A 42 20.09 -0.71 -9.07
CA SER A 42 20.81 0.46 -8.55
C SER A 42 19.94 1.32 -7.65
N GLU A 43 19.10 0.69 -6.83
CA GLU A 43 18.96 1.27 -5.49
C GLU A 43 20.27 0.98 -4.76
N PRO A 44 20.97 1.99 -4.23
CA PRO A 44 21.95 1.71 -3.21
C PRO A 44 21.16 1.08 -2.06
N ALA A 45 21.35 -0.22 -1.84
CA ALA A 45 21.10 -0.82 -0.54
C ALA A 45 22.11 -0.20 0.42
N ARG A 46 21.86 1.08 0.75
CA ARG A 46 22.44 1.72 1.89
C ARG A 46 22.02 0.81 3.02
N SER A 47 23.01 0.21 3.67
CA SER A 47 22.86 -0.46 4.95
C SER A 47 22.43 0.58 5.97
N VAL A 48 21.22 1.10 5.81
CA VAL A 48 20.55 1.77 6.89
C VAL A 48 20.10 0.61 7.76
N ILE A 49 20.60 0.61 9.00
CA ILE A 49 19.94 -0.06 10.10
C ILE A 49 18.63 0.73 10.32
N THR A 50 17.75 0.75 9.33
CA THR A 50 16.36 1.14 9.55
C THR A 50 15.65 -0.16 9.83
N PRO A 51 14.86 -0.27 10.92
CA PRO A 51 13.82 -1.28 10.92
C PRO A 51 13.05 -1.18 9.58
N PRO A 52 12.59 -2.31 9.01
CA PRO A 52 11.79 -2.28 7.79
C PRO A 52 10.73 -1.19 7.94
N PRO A 53 10.46 -0.36 6.91
CA PRO A 53 9.36 0.58 7.00
C PRO A 53 8.17 -0.27 7.41
N LEU A 54 7.57 0.01 8.58
CA LEU A 54 6.26 -0.54 8.89
C LEU A 54 5.47 -0.20 7.65
N ARG A 55 5.09 -1.21 6.89
CA ARG A 55 4.17 -1.04 5.78
C ARG A 55 3.07 -0.20 6.42
N THR A 56 2.82 0.98 5.86
CA THR A 56 1.52 1.62 6.07
C THR A 56 0.51 0.77 5.31
N GLU A 57 0.38 -0.48 5.74
CA GLU A 57 -0.90 -1.12 5.87
C GLU A 57 -1.63 -0.16 6.80
N SER A 58 -2.64 0.54 6.26
CA SER A 58 -3.63 1.19 7.09
C SER A 58 -3.87 0.25 8.26
N PRO A 59 -3.63 0.63 9.53
CA PRO A 59 -3.92 -0.26 10.63
C PRO A 59 -5.36 -0.68 10.44
N GLU A 60 -5.61 -1.94 10.10
CA GLU A 60 -6.94 -2.48 10.09
C GLU A 60 -7.33 -2.44 11.56
N ILE A 61 -8.05 -1.37 11.94
CA ILE A 61 -8.45 -1.18 13.31
C ILE A 61 -9.53 -2.23 13.55
N ILE A 62 -9.11 -3.33 14.17
CA ILE A 62 -10.02 -4.39 14.60
C ILE A 62 -10.61 -3.95 15.93
N CYS A 63 -11.92 -3.71 15.95
CA CYS A 63 -12.66 -3.52 17.19
C CYS A 63 -12.92 -4.88 17.84
N SER A 64 -12.90 -4.92 19.17
CA SER A 64 -13.35 -6.09 19.91
C SER A 64 -14.84 -6.31 19.66
N ASP A 65 -15.28 -7.57 19.58
CA ASP A 65 -16.70 -7.95 19.51
C ASP A 65 -17.48 -7.68 20.81
N LEU A 66 -16.86 -7.01 21.79
CA LEU A 66 -17.51 -6.65 23.05
C LEU A 66 -18.57 -5.57 22.83
N TYR A 67 -19.82 -5.96 23.05
CA TYR A 67 -20.97 -5.07 22.96
C TYR A 67 -21.00 -4.06 24.13
N THR A 68 -20.66 -2.81 23.84
CA THR A 68 -20.61 -1.67 24.77
C THR A 68 -21.23 -0.45 24.07
N PRO A 69 -22.57 -0.38 23.95
CA PRO A 69 -23.20 0.56 23.05
C PRO A 69 -22.98 2.01 23.46
N VAL A 70 -22.80 2.88 22.47
CA VAL A 70 -22.68 4.33 22.65
C VAL A 70 -23.60 5.08 21.69
N CYS A 71 -24.11 6.23 22.14
CA CYS A 71 -24.96 7.11 21.36
C CYS A 71 -24.11 8.25 20.79
N GLY A 72 -23.89 8.21 19.48
CA GLY A 72 -23.14 9.25 18.77
C GLY A 72 -23.87 10.59 18.76
N SER A 73 -23.11 11.68 18.62
CA SER A 73 -23.67 13.03 18.42
C SER A 73 -24.55 13.16 17.18
N ASN A 74 -24.48 12.19 16.26
CA ASN A 74 -25.35 12.06 15.10
C ASN A 74 -26.68 11.34 15.40
N GLY A 75 -26.96 10.99 16.65
CA GLY A 75 -28.18 10.26 17.03
C GLY A 75 -28.19 8.78 16.61
N LYS A 76 -27.04 8.24 16.17
CA LYS A 76 -26.88 6.83 15.82
C LYS A 76 -26.25 6.06 16.98
N THR A 77 -26.79 4.89 17.26
CA THR A 77 -26.19 3.92 18.19
C THR A 77 -25.06 3.16 17.50
N TYR A 78 -23.90 3.05 18.16
CA TYR A 78 -22.77 2.22 17.76
C TYR A 78 -22.59 1.06 18.74
N SER A 79 -22.11 -0.10 18.29
CA SER A 79 -22.02 -1.31 19.13
C SER A 79 -20.88 -1.21 20.14
N SER A 80 -19.86 -0.38 19.85
CA SER A 80 -18.76 -0.07 20.76
C SER A 80 -18.23 1.35 20.54
N PRO A 81 -17.48 1.92 21.51
CA PRO A 81 -16.75 3.17 21.32
C PRO A 81 -15.74 3.11 20.17
N CYS A 82 -15.14 1.93 19.95
CA CYS A 82 -14.21 1.70 18.85
C CYS A 82 -14.90 1.86 17.49
N GLU A 83 -16.08 1.28 17.31
CA GLU A 83 -16.89 1.44 16.09
C GLU A 83 -17.33 2.89 15.87
N ALA A 84 -17.67 3.61 16.94
CA ALA A 84 -18.01 5.03 16.86
C ALA A 84 -16.82 5.85 16.35
N ASN A 85 -15.63 5.63 16.89
CA ASN A 85 -14.39 6.29 16.46
C ASN A 85 -14.05 5.97 15.00
N LEU A 86 -14.23 4.71 14.57
CA LEU A 86 -14.04 4.29 13.18
C LEU A 86 -15.02 4.95 12.22
N ALA A 87 -16.23 5.23 12.67
CA ALA A 87 -17.22 6.00 11.91
C ALA A 87 -16.98 7.52 11.98
N GLY A 88 -15.88 7.97 12.58
CA GLY A 88 -15.53 9.39 12.72
C GLY A 88 -16.36 10.13 13.76
N ILE A 89 -16.97 9.43 14.72
CA ILE A 89 -17.74 10.01 15.82
C ILE A 89 -16.88 10.02 17.07
N ASP A 90 -16.32 11.19 17.38
CA ASP A 90 -15.47 11.47 18.54
C ASP A 90 -16.29 11.87 19.80
N LYS A 91 -17.55 12.28 19.59
CA LYS A 91 -18.47 12.68 20.66
C LYS A 91 -19.63 11.72 20.76
N PHE A 92 -19.65 10.95 21.84
CA PHE A 92 -20.73 10.01 22.14
C PHE A 92 -20.99 9.92 23.64
N GLY A 93 -22.23 9.62 24.00
CA GLY A 93 -22.62 9.25 25.37
C GLY A 93 -22.71 7.74 25.54
N GLU A 94 -22.60 7.26 26.78
CA GLU A 94 -22.81 5.85 27.10
C GLU A 94 -24.26 5.41 26.82
N GLY A 95 -24.43 4.17 26.35
CA GLY A 95 -25.73 3.57 26.07
C GLY A 95 -26.25 3.84 24.66
N ILE A 96 -27.44 3.31 24.35
CA ILE A 96 -28.07 3.46 23.04
C ILE A 96 -28.73 4.84 22.88
N CYS A 97 -28.87 5.31 21.64
CA CYS A 97 -29.66 6.50 21.38
C CYS A 97 -31.16 6.27 21.65
N PRO A 98 -31.89 7.29 22.15
CA PRO A 98 -33.33 7.19 22.34
C PRO A 98 -34.02 7.01 20.99
N THR A 99 -34.79 5.94 20.84
CA THR A 99 -35.63 5.74 19.65
C THR A 99 -36.97 6.45 19.85
N PRO A 100 -37.59 6.97 18.77
CA PRO A 100 -38.91 7.61 18.87
C PRO A 100 -40.00 6.65 19.39
N THR A 101 -39.75 5.34 19.31
CA THR A 101 -40.64 4.29 19.81
C THR A 101 -40.44 3.98 21.30
N ALA A 102 -39.39 4.50 21.94
CA ALA A 102 -39.20 4.43 23.38
C ALA A 102 -39.94 5.58 24.11
N THR A 103 -41.21 5.82 23.73
CA THR A 103 -42.14 6.56 24.62
C THR A 103 -42.72 5.57 25.62
N THR A 104 -41.87 5.08 26.51
CA THR A 104 -42.26 5.00 27.90
C THR A 104 -41.23 5.82 28.66
N PRO A 105 -41.65 6.79 29.49
CA PRO A 105 -40.73 7.61 30.23
C PRO A 105 -39.96 6.71 31.18
N ILE A 106 -38.68 6.46 30.91
CA ILE A 106 -37.72 6.17 31.98
C ILE A 106 -37.53 7.50 32.71
N LYS A 107 -38.54 7.91 33.49
CA LYS A 107 -38.24 8.54 34.76
C LYS A 107 -37.53 7.42 35.51
N SER A 108 -36.21 7.40 35.41
CA SER A 108 -35.39 6.65 36.34
C SER A 108 -35.85 7.11 37.71
N PRO A 109 -36.58 6.32 38.53
CA PRO A 109 -36.52 6.63 39.92
C PRO A 109 -35.09 6.25 40.25
N ALA A 110 -34.26 7.26 40.53
CA ALA A 110 -33.22 7.08 41.52
C ALA A 110 -33.85 6.19 42.60
N MET A 111 -33.31 4.99 42.77
CA MET A 111 -33.62 4.16 43.92
C MET A 111 -33.05 4.92 45.11
N GLN A 112 -33.76 5.97 45.53
CA GLN A 112 -33.56 6.65 46.81
C GLN A 112 -34.14 5.68 47.84
N TYR A 113 -33.38 4.64 48.14
CA TYR A 113 -33.58 3.93 49.38
C TYR A 113 -33.10 4.87 50.49
N PHE A 114 -34.02 5.66 51.04
CA PHE A 114 -33.81 6.36 52.30
C PHE A 114 -33.58 5.30 53.36
N ILE A 115 -32.33 5.13 53.78
CA ILE A 115 -32.01 4.39 55.00
C ILE A 115 -32.46 5.31 56.16
N PRO A 116 -33.40 4.89 57.02
CA PRO A 116 -33.71 5.68 58.21
C PRO A 116 -32.48 5.68 59.11
N VAL A 117 -31.86 6.85 59.29
CA VAL A 117 -30.84 7.06 60.32
C VAL A 117 -31.60 7.24 61.63
N THR A 118 -31.61 6.20 62.47
CA THR A 118 -32.12 6.30 63.84
C THR A 118 -31.16 7.17 64.66
N ASN A 119 -31.70 8.17 65.35
CA ASN A 119 -31.02 8.96 66.39
C ASN A 119 -31.02 8.17 67.70
#